data_AF-X1V4C3-F1
#
_entry.id   AF-X1V4C3-F1
#
_cell.length_a   1.000
_cell.length_b   1.000
_cell.length_c   1.000
_cell.angle_alpha   90.00
_cell.angle_beta   90.00
_cell.angle_gamma   90.00
#
_symmetry.space_group_name_H-M   'P 1'
#
loop_
_entity.id
_entity.type
_entity.pdbx_description
1 polymer ?
#
loop_
_entity_poly.entity_id
_entity_poly.type
_entity_poly.pdbx_seq_one_letter_code
_entity_poly.pdbx_strand_id
1 'polypeptide(L)'
;GTRDFIKLGKLYRDTIQNAWAAIPIFWFNQMDRRGPLTLKESIKQHLNAIKWHGKHNIPVEVNDPHQWSLRNAPDAIAVADMYLCGIIAKKLGVKNYIAQYMFNTPPSSSLDMDLAKILAKDELLQTLANENFTIIKQVRTGLASFPLDLDKAKGQLATATFVQLAIRPDIVHVVSYSEASHTARPENVIESCKIVDQVIDKVYSSKINIIDNKIEERKEELIRQAKWIVDLIPHLTKNEDESKSPYTNYEVLNR
;
A
#
# COMPACT_ATOMS: atom_id res chain seq x y z
N GLY A 1 8.73 -4.26 -11.24
CA GLY A 1 9.54 -3.31 -12.01
C GLY A 1 9.90 -3.91 -13.34
N THR A 2 9.15 -3.59 -14.38
CA THR A 2 9.44 -3.94 -15.79
C THR A 2 9.32 -2.67 -16.62
N ARG A 3 9.89 -2.64 -17.83
CA ARG A 3 9.72 -1.53 -18.79
C ARG A 3 8.55 -1.73 -19.75
N ASP A 4 8.04 -2.97 -19.87
CA ASP A 4 7.01 -3.37 -20.82
C ASP A 4 5.67 -3.68 -20.12
N PHE A 5 5.16 -2.72 -19.32
CA PHE A 5 4.05 -2.92 -18.39
C PHE A 5 2.82 -3.61 -18.99
N ILE A 6 2.31 -3.11 -20.12
CA ILE A 6 1.10 -3.67 -20.77
C ILE A 6 1.39 -5.02 -21.43
N LYS A 7 2.58 -5.21 -22.02
CA LYS A 7 2.92 -6.51 -22.64
C LYS A 7 3.04 -7.59 -21.58
N LEU A 8 3.67 -7.27 -20.43
CA LEU A 8 3.75 -8.18 -19.30
C LEU A 8 2.35 -8.49 -18.73
N GLY A 9 1.51 -7.46 -18.57
CA GLY A 9 0.11 -7.63 -18.14
C GLY A 9 -0.68 -8.57 -19.06
N LYS A 10 -0.53 -8.44 -20.38
CA LYS A 10 -1.12 -9.39 -21.36
C LYS A 10 -0.59 -10.80 -21.18
N LEU A 11 0.73 -10.97 -21.15
CA LEU A 11 1.37 -12.28 -20.97
C LEU A 11 0.87 -12.98 -19.70
N TYR A 12 0.80 -12.25 -18.59
CA TYR A 12 0.35 -12.81 -17.31
C TYR A 12 -1.13 -13.16 -17.31
N ARG A 13 -1.97 -12.34 -17.96
CA ARG A 13 -3.39 -12.65 -18.13
C ARG A 13 -3.60 -13.90 -18.96
N ASP A 14 -2.84 -14.06 -20.04
CA ASP A 14 -3.03 -15.14 -21.02
C ASP A 14 -2.43 -16.47 -20.55
N THR A 15 -1.47 -16.45 -19.61
CA THR A 15 -0.77 -17.66 -19.14
C THR A 15 -1.14 -18.04 -17.71
N ILE A 16 -0.65 -17.28 -16.72
CA ILE A 16 -0.74 -17.62 -15.29
C ILE A 16 -1.97 -17.07 -14.59
N GLN A 17 -2.76 -16.23 -15.28
CA GLN A 17 -3.95 -15.55 -14.75
C GLN A 17 -3.66 -14.83 -13.43
N ASN A 18 -2.64 -13.96 -13.46
CA ASN A 18 -2.15 -13.27 -12.28
C ASN A 18 -3.29 -12.59 -11.48
N ALA A 19 -3.30 -12.79 -10.16
CA ALA A 19 -4.41 -12.42 -9.29
C ALA A 19 -4.63 -10.89 -9.21
N TRP A 20 -3.56 -10.10 -9.19
CA TRP A 20 -3.61 -8.65 -9.30
C TRP A 20 -2.27 -8.08 -9.80
N ALA A 21 -2.30 -6.86 -10.33
CA ALA A 21 -1.10 -6.14 -10.73
C ALA A 21 -0.68 -5.15 -9.63
N ALA A 22 0.59 -5.21 -9.21
CA ALA A 22 1.20 -4.19 -8.34
C ALA A 22 1.91 -3.13 -9.20
N ILE A 23 1.42 -1.90 -9.18
CA ILE A 23 1.87 -0.82 -10.07
C ILE A 23 2.08 0.46 -9.23
N PRO A 24 3.32 0.98 -9.12
CA PRO A 24 3.58 2.28 -8.49
C PRO A 24 3.09 3.42 -9.40
N ILE A 25 3.02 4.65 -8.89
CA ILE A 25 2.78 5.88 -9.64
C ILE A 25 4.10 6.65 -9.78
N PHE A 26 4.75 6.95 -8.64
CA PHE A 26 5.91 7.85 -8.51
C PHE A 26 7.27 7.14 -8.42
N TRP A 27 7.29 5.81 -8.26
CA TRP A 27 8.51 5.03 -8.01
C TRP A 27 8.93 4.17 -9.20
N PHE A 28 10.06 3.45 -9.09
CA PHE A 28 10.62 2.57 -10.11
C PHE A 28 11.06 3.29 -11.40
N ASN A 29 11.77 4.39 -11.23
CA ASN A 29 12.28 5.24 -12.30
C ASN A 29 13.72 5.69 -12.00
N GLN A 30 14.22 6.68 -12.74
CA GLN A 30 15.58 7.18 -12.55
C GLN A 30 15.82 7.79 -11.15
N MET A 31 14.80 8.38 -10.51
CA MET A 31 14.97 9.05 -9.21
C MET A 31 15.34 8.09 -8.09
N ASP A 32 14.76 6.89 -8.09
CA ASP A 32 15.07 5.83 -7.13
C ASP A 32 16.05 4.78 -7.68
N ARG A 33 16.61 5.02 -8.89
CA ARG A 33 17.56 4.14 -9.60
C ARG A 33 17.02 2.73 -9.88
N ARG A 34 15.69 2.60 -10.02
CA ARG A 34 15.01 1.30 -10.21
C ARG A 34 14.35 1.16 -11.58
N GLY A 35 14.55 2.12 -12.48
CA GLY A 35 14.08 2.05 -13.85
C GLY A 35 14.79 3.02 -14.78
N PRO A 36 14.71 2.79 -16.11
CA PRO A 36 15.36 3.64 -17.10
C PRO A 36 14.55 4.90 -17.45
N LEU A 37 13.28 4.98 -17.06
CA LEU A 37 12.37 6.08 -17.40
C LEU A 37 12.60 7.30 -16.50
N THR A 38 12.34 8.50 -17.02
CA THR A 38 12.22 9.71 -16.18
C THR A 38 10.97 9.60 -15.29
N LEU A 39 10.87 10.42 -14.23
CA LEU A 39 9.68 10.46 -13.35
C LEU A 39 8.40 10.69 -14.17
N LYS A 40 8.39 11.72 -15.01
CA LYS A 40 7.26 12.10 -15.85
C LYS A 40 6.79 10.98 -16.78
N GLU A 41 7.74 10.33 -17.46
CA GLU A 41 7.43 9.20 -18.34
C GLU A 41 6.91 8.00 -17.56
N SER A 42 7.51 7.75 -16.39
CA SER A 42 7.11 6.68 -15.47
C SER A 42 5.66 6.86 -15.01
N ILE A 43 5.29 8.03 -14.52
CA ILE A 43 3.91 8.34 -14.10
C ILE A 43 2.95 8.09 -15.27
N LYS A 44 3.26 8.60 -16.46
CA LYS A 44 2.42 8.39 -17.66
C LYS A 44 2.23 6.91 -17.98
N GLN A 45 3.30 6.13 -17.97
CA GLN A 45 3.24 4.69 -18.26
C GLN A 45 2.49 3.90 -17.20
N HIS A 46 2.66 4.24 -15.92
CA HIS A 46 1.95 3.62 -14.82
C HIS A 46 0.45 3.89 -14.85
N LEU A 47 0.02 5.14 -15.09
CA LEU A 47 -1.40 5.46 -15.26
C LEU A 47 -2.02 4.70 -16.44
N ASN A 48 -1.29 4.59 -17.55
CA ASN A 48 -1.73 3.78 -18.70
C ASN A 48 -1.85 2.29 -18.35
N ALA A 49 -0.91 1.75 -17.58
CA ALA A 49 -0.94 0.37 -17.13
C ALA A 49 -2.12 0.12 -16.18
N ILE A 50 -2.36 1.00 -15.20
CA ILE A 50 -3.51 0.91 -14.28
C ILE A 50 -4.82 0.95 -15.07
N LYS A 51 -4.97 1.92 -16.00
CA LYS A 51 -6.16 2.03 -16.87
C LYS A 51 -6.38 0.77 -17.71
N TRP A 52 -5.30 0.18 -18.23
CA TRP A 52 -5.39 -1.07 -18.98
C TRP A 52 -5.89 -2.20 -18.09
N HIS A 53 -5.39 -2.36 -16.87
CA HIS A 53 -5.86 -3.39 -15.94
C HIS A 53 -7.33 -3.18 -15.53
N GLY A 54 -7.73 -1.92 -15.25
CA GLY A 54 -9.13 -1.57 -14.97
C GLY A 54 -10.08 -1.96 -16.11
N LYS A 55 -9.71 -1.66 -17.37
CA LYS A 55 -10.50 -2.05 -18.55
C LYS A 55 -10.68 -3.58 -18.68
N HIS A 56 -9.69 -4.36 -18.22
CA HIS A 56 -9.71 -5.82 -18.31
C HIS A 56 -10.19 -6.50 -17.03
N ASN A 57 -10.72 -5.74 -16.07
CA ASN A 57 -11.22 -6.24 -14.80
C ASN A 57 -10.17 -7.03 -13.99
N ILE A 58 -8.90 -6.64 -14.09
CA ILE A 58 -7.82 -7.22 -13.30
C ILE A 58 -7.64 -6.33 -12.05
N PRO A 59 -7.64 -6.89 -10.83
CA PRO A 59 -7.42 -6.11 -9.63
C PRO A 59 -6.05 -5.41 -9.65
N VAL A 60 -5.96 -4.26 -8.99
CA VAL A 60 -4.72 -3.45 -8.95
C VAL A 60 -4.38 -3.08 -7.52
N GLU A 61 -3.11 -3.29 -7.16
CA GLU A 61 -2.47 -2.73 -5.99
C GLU A 61 -1.61 -1.54 -6.44
N VAL A 62 -1.79 -0.37 -5.82
CA VAL A 62 -0.87 0.75 -6.01
C VAL A 62 0.01 0.86 -4.77
N ASN A 63 1.31 0.72 -4.98
CA ASN A 63 2.26 0.39 -3.92
C ASN A 63 3.16 1.57 -3.51
N ASP A 64 2.79 2.79 -3.89
CA ASP A 64 3.47 4.04 -3.52
C ASP A 64 3.50 4.36 -2.02
N PRO A 65 2.43 4.14 -1.22
CA PRO A 65 2.36 4.75 0.11
C PRO A 65 3.46 4.28 1.06
N HIS A 66 3.88 3.02 0.93
CA HIS A 66 4.94 2.47 1.76
C HIS A 66 6.33 2.95 1.34
N GLN A 67 6.53 3.36 0.08
CA GLN A 67 7.82 3.86 -0.38
C GLN A 67 8.18 5.21 0.26
N TRP A 68 7.18 6.04 0.54
CA TRP A 68 7.31 7.25 1.35
C TRP A 68 7.68 6.92 2.79
N SER A 69 6.93 6.01 3.41
CA SER A 69 7.19 5.58 4.79
C SER A 69 8.58 4.94 4.97
N LEU A 70 9.05 4.13 4.00
CA LEU A 70 10.39 3.52 4.02
C LEU A 70 11.52 4.55 3.98
N ARG A 71 11.24 5.77 3.51
CA ARG A 71 12.20 6.88 3.42
C ARG A 71 12.01 7.92 4.51
N ASN A 72 11.32 7.55 5.60
CA ASN A 72 11.03 8.42 6.74
C ASN A 72 10.30 9.72 6.36
N ALA A 73 9.48 9.70 5.31
CA ALA A 73 8.58 10.81 5.03
C ALA A 73 7.56 10.96 6.18
N PRO A 74 7.03 12.18 6.43
CA PRO A 74 5.98 12.37 7.42
C PRO A 74 4.79 11.46 7.18
N ASP A 75 4.18 10.93 8.25
CA ASP A 75 3.03 10.01 8.14
C ASP A 75 1.88 10.59 7.31
N ALA A 76 1.65 11.90 7.40
CA ALA A 76 0.64 12.62 6.61
C ALA A 76 0.85 12.46 5.09
N ILE A 77 2.10 12.43 4.62
CA ILE A 77 2.42 12.21 3.20
C ILE A 77 2.04 10.79 2.80
N ALA A 78 2.37 9.78 3.62
CA ALA A 78 2.01 8.40 3.33
C ALA A 78 0.49 8.17 3.36
N VAL A 79 -0.25 8.89 4.22
CA VAL A 79 -1.71 8.84 4.28
C VAL A 79 -2.34 9.54 3.06
N ALA A 80 -1.83 10.73 2.69
CA ALA A 80 -2.25 11.46 1.50
C ALA A 80 -2.03 10.64 0.22
N ASP A 81 -0.85 10.03 0.10
CA ASP A 81 -0.47 9.21 -1.05
C ASP A 81 -1.37 7.96 -1.17
N MET A 82 -1.70 7.28 -0.06
CA MET A 82 -2.67 6.17 -0.08
C MET A 82 -4.04 6.61 -0.61
N TYR A 83 -4.53 7.74 -0.13
CA TYR A 83 -5.82 8.28 -0.56
C TYR A 83 -5.79 8.69 -2.04
N LEU A 84 -4.74 9.37 -2.48
CA LEU A 84 -4.51 9.73 -3.88
C LEU A 84 -4.46 8.50 -4.79
N CYS A 85 -3.73 7.45 -4.39
CA CYS A 85 -3.66 6.20 -5.13
C CYS A 85 -5.04 5.56 -5.33
N GLY A 86 -5.88 5.56 -4.29
CA GLY A 86 -7.27 5.11 -4.39
C GLY A 86 -8.11 5.96 -5.35
N ILE A 87 -8.00 7.29 -5.27
CA ILE A 87 -8.69 8.22 -6.18
C ILE A 87 -8.30 7.93 -7.64
N ILE A 88 -7.01 7.75 -7.88
CA ILE A 88 -6.45 7.48 -9.21
C ILE A 88 -6.96 6.13 -9.73
N ALA A 89 -6.84 5.06 -8.95
CA ALA A 89 -7.30 3.73 -9.33
C ALA A 89 -8.79 3.74 -9.70
N LYS A 90 -9.64 4.38 -8.86
CA LYS A 90 -11.07 4.53 -9.10
C LYS A 90 -11.35 5.30 -10.40
N LYS A 91 -10.71 6.45 -10.60
CA LYS A 91 -10.88 7.28 -11.81
C LYS A 91 -10.38 6.59 -13.08
N LEU A 92 -9.40 5.70 -12.98
CA LEU A 92 -8.89 4.91 -14.10
C LEU A 92 -9.68 3.62 -14.36
N GLY A 93 -10.77 3.38 -13.62
CA GLY A 93 -11.71 2.29 -13.86
C GLY A 93 -11.28 0.95 -13.25
N VAL A 94 -10.39 0.94 -12.27
CA VAL A 94 -10.15 -0.25 -11.44
C VAL A 94 -11.43 -0.55 -10.67
N LYS A 95 -11.84 -1.81 -10.59
CA LYS A 95 -13.01 -2.24 -9.81
C LYS A 95 -12.65 -2.87 -8.47
N ASN A 96 -11.61 -3.69 -8.45
CA ASN A 96 -11.08 -4.33 -7.26
C ASN A 96 -9.71 -3.73 -6.95
N TYR A 97 -9.63 -2.93 -5.91
CA TYR A 97 -8.40 -2.26 -5.49
C TYR A 97 -7.81 -2.97 -4.28
N ILE A 98 -6.58 -3.45 -4.42
CA ILE A 98 -5.84 -4.09 -3.33
C ILE A 98 -5.13 -3.00 -2.53
N ALA A 99 -5.63 -2.70 -1.34
CA ALA A 99 -5.06 -1.72 -0.43
C ALA A 99 -3.99 -2.38 0.45
N GLN A 100 -2.73 -2.26 0.06
CA GLN A 100 -1.60 -2.78 0.84
C GLN A 100 -1.24 -1.85 2.00
N TYR A 101 -1.53 -2.29 3.22
CA TYR A 101 -1.11 -1.69 4.48
C TYR A 101 0.17 -2.36 4.97
N MET A 102 1.30 -1.72 4.70
CA MET A 102 2.59 -2.13 5.26
C MET A 102 2.79 -1.46 6.63
N PHE A 103 2.76 -2.27 7.68
CA PHE A 103 2.98 -1.87 9.07
C PHE A 103 4.48 -1.76 9.39
N ASN A 104 4.81 -1.23 10.56
CA ASN A 104 6.16 -1.05 11.09
C ASN A 104 7.09 -0.35 10.08
N THR A 105 6.53 0.66 9.40
CA THR A 105 7.23 1.39 8.36
C THR A 105 7.03 2.90 8.59
N PRO A 106 8.04 3.64 9.07
CA PRO A 106 9.41 3.19 9.32
C PRO A 106 9.55 2.20 10.49
N PRO A 107 10.65 1.42 10.57
CA PRO A 107 10.84 0.40 11.60
C PRO A 107 10.94 0.96 13.02
N SER A 108 11.21 2.27 13.16
CA SER A 108 11.25 2.96 14.45
C SER A 108 9.88 3.39 14.98
N SER A 109 8.80 3.22 14.20
CA SER A 109 7.45 3.57 14.65
C SER A 109 7.00 2.66 15.79
N SER A 110 6.47 3.25 16.85
CA SER A 110 5.75 2.50 17.88
C SER A 110 4.45 1.92 17.32
N LEU A 111 3.97 0.83 17.91
CA LEU A 111 2.79 0.11 17.41
C LEU A 111 1.52 0.98 17.40
N ASP A 112 1.34 1.82 18.41
CA ASP A 112 0.20 2.74 18.54
C ASP A 112 0.21 3.81 17.44
N MET A 113 1.36 4.46 17.20
CA MET A 113 1.50 5.48 16.17
C MET A 113 1.38 4.91 14.76
N ASP A 114 1.93 3.72 14.53
CA ASP A 114 1.80 3.03 13.25
C ASP A 114 0.36 2.61 12.98
N LEU A 115 -0.34 2.07 13.99
CA LEU A 115 -1.76 1.72 13.89
C LEU A 115 -2.62 2.96 13.59
N ALA A 116 -2.38 4.09 14.25
CA ALA A 116 -3.09 5.34 13.97
C ALA A 116 -2.93 5.78 12.51
N LYS A 117 -1.72 5.69 11.96
CA LYS A 117 -1.45 5.97 10.54
C LYS A 117 -2.18 5.00 9.61
N ILE A 118 -2.19 3.71 9.93
CA ILE A 118 -2.89 2.72 9.11
C ILE A 118 -4.42 2.91 9.16
N LEU A 119 -4.99 3.22 10.33
CA LEU A 119 -6.41 3.55 10.47
C LEU A 119 -6.77 4.80 9.66
N ALA A 120 -5.91 5.83 9.65
CA ALA A 120 -6.13 7.04 8.87
C ALA A 120 -6.13 6.76 7.36
N LYS A 121 -5.20 5.92 6.90
CA LYS A 121 -5.16 5.41 5.52
C LYS A 121 -6.44 4.68 5.16
N ASP A 122 -6.87 3.74 6.02
CA ASP A 122 -8.04 2.91 5.76
C ASP A 122 -9.32 3.73 5.75
N GLU A 123 -9.55 4.60 6.74
CA GLU A 123 -10.76 5.41 6.81
C GLU A 123 -10.94 6.30 5.57
N LEU A 124 -9.89 7.01 5.16
CA LEU A 124 -9.91 7.82 3.93
C LEU A 124 -10.18 6.97 2.70
N LEU A 125 -9.50 5.82 2.58
CA LEU A 125 -9.67 4.97 1.41
C LEU A 125 -11.09 4.40 1.34
N GLN A 126 -11.68 3.98 2.46
CA GLN A 126 -13.05 3.48 2.53
C GLN A 126 -14.09 4.50 2.06
N THR A 127 -13.82 5.81 2.18
CA THR A 127 -14.71 6.84 1.60
C THR A 127 -14.86 6.75 0.07
N LEU A 128 -13.94 6.06 -0.60
CA LEU A 128 -13.97 5.83 -2.04
C LEU A 128 -14.75 4.56 -2.43
N ALA A 129 -15.05 3.67 -1.48
CA ALA A 129 -15.76 2.43 -1.76
C ALA A 129 -17.17 2.72 -2.28
N ASN A 130 -17.61 1.97 -3.29
CA ASN A 130 -19.00 1.92 -3.73
C ASN A 130 -19.26 0.62 -4.52
N GLU A 131 -20.44 0.47 -5.10
CA GLU A 131 -20.84 -0.71 -5.86
C GLU A 131 -19.96 -1.02 -7.09
N ASN A 132 -19.15 -0.04 -7.53
CA ASN A 132 -18.25 -0.17 -8.67
C ASN A 132 -16.76 -0.14 -8.29
N PHE A 133 -16.43 0.04 -7.00
CA PHE A 133 -15.07 0.15 -6.49
C PHE A 133 -14.97 -0.53 -5.12
N THR A 134 -14.53 -1.79 -5.13
CA THR A 134 -14.30 -2.60 -3.94
C THR A 134 -12.85 -2.47 -3.48
N ILE A 135 -12.68 -2.20 -2.19
CA ILE A 135 -11.37 -2.16 -1.55
C ILE A 135 -11.15 -3.48 -0.83
N ILE A 136 -10.04 -4.14 -1.13
CA ILE A 136 -9.60 -5.38 -0.49
C ILE A 136 -8.38 -5.03 0.36
N LYS A 137 -8.51 -5.17 1.69
CA LYS A 137 -7.45 -4.82 2.64
C LYS A 137 -6.42 -5.94 2.68
N GLN A 138 -5.19 -5.60 2.33
CA GLN A 138 -4.05 -6.50 2.44
C GLN A 138 -3.07 -5.94 3.47
N VAL A 139 -2.68 -6.73 4.46
CA VAL A 139 -1.72 -6.32 5.51
C VAL A 139 -0.41 -7.07 5.38
N ARG A 140 0.67 -6.40 5.73
CA ARG A 140 2.00 -7.00 5.80
C ARG A 140 2.89 -6.30 6.82
N THR A 141 3.87 -7.04 7.32
CA THR A 141 4.95 -6.49 8.15
C THR A 141 5.98 -5.76 7.28
N GLY A 142 6.50 -4.64 7.77
CA GLY A 142 7.58 -3.89 7.14
C GLY A 142 8.90 -4.67 7.18
N LEU A 143 9.52 -4.85 6.02
CA LEU A 143 10.71 -5.70 5.86
C LEU A 143 11.88 -5.22 6.73
N ALA A 144 12.08 -3.90 6.80
CA ALA A 144 13.13 -3.27 7.59
C ALA A 144 12.92 -3.36 9.12
N SER A 145 11.76 -3.84 9.58
CA SER A 145 11.47 -4.01 11.01
C SER A 145 11.98 -5.33 11.59
N PHE A 146 12.38 -6.28 10.74
CA PHE A 146 12.85 -7.58 11.20
C PHE A 146 14.28 -7.48 11.79
N PRO A 147 14.50 -7.97 13.02
CA PRO A 147 15.85 -8.12 13.57
C PRO A 147 16.60 -9.30 12.94
N LEU A 148 17.93 -9.29 13.03
CA LEU A 148 18.80 -10.38 12.55
C LEU A 148 18.66 -11.67 13.36
N ASP A 149 18.36 -11.55 14.65
CA ASP A 149 18.11 -12.67 15.55
C ASP A 149 16.77 -13.32 15.20
N LEU A 150 16.80 -14.61 14.82
CA LEU A 150 15.63 -15.30 14.29
C LEU A 150 14.52 -15.48 15.33
N ASP A 151 14.85 -15.64 16.61
CA ASP A 151 13.84 -15.81 17.66
C ASP A 151 13.14 -14.47 17.92
N LYS A 152 13.90 -13.37 17.93
CA LYS A 152 13.32 -12.02 17.96
C LYS A 152 12.50 -11.72 16.70
N ALA A 153 12.94 -12.20 15.54
CA ALA A 153 12.23 -12.00 14.27
C ALA A 153 10.88 -12.71 14.25
N LYS A 154 10.78 -13.91 14.84
CA LYS A 154 9.50 -14.60 15.06
C LYS A 154 8.59 -13.80 16.01
N GLY A 155 9.15 -13.25 17.09
CA GLY A 155 8.44 -12.34 17.99
C GLY A 155 7.90 -11.10 17.29
N GLN A 156 8.70 -10.49 16.42
CA GLN A 156 8.31 -9.34 15.60
C GLN A 156 7.19 -9.72 14.61
N LEU A 157 7.31 -10.86 13.91
CA LEU A 157 6.27 -11.35 13.01
C LEU A 157 4.93 -11.52 13.73
N ALA A 158 4.94 -12.20 14.89
CA ALA A 158 3.73 -12.44 15.68
C ALA A 158 3.10 -11.13 16.18
N THR A 159 3.92 -10.23 16.72
CA THR A 159 3.46 -8.93 17.25
C THR A 159 2.89 -8.04 16.16
N ALA A 160 3.59 -7.93 15.02
CA ALA A 160 3.12 -7.14 13.88
C ALA A 160 1.81 -7.70 13.33
N THR A 161 1.68 -9.03 13.23
CA THR A 161 0.44 -9.69 12.79
C THR A 161 -0.71 -9.38 13.73
N PHE A 162 -0.48 -9.45 15.04
CA PHE A 162 -1.50 -9.12 16.04
C PHE A 162 -2.06 -7.70 15.85
N VAL A 163 -1.18 -6.70 15.64
CA VAL A 163 -1.61 -5.32 15.39
C VAL A 163 -2.29 -5.16 14.02
N GLN A 164 -1.78 -5.84 12.99
CA GLN A 164 -2.37 -5.84 11.64
C GLN A 164 -3.84 -6.30 11.64
N LEU A 165 -4.19 -7.26 12.50
CA LEU A 165 -5.55 -7.79 12.60
C LEU A 165 -6.56 -6.79 13.19
N ALA A 166 -6.10 -5.69 13.81
CA ALA A 166 -6.97 -4.64 14.31
C ALA A 166 -7.82 -3.96 13.21
N ILE A 167 -7.32 -3.94 11.96
CA ILE A 167 -8.08 -3.37 10.82
C ILE A 167 -8.94 -4.38 10.08
N ARG A 168 -9.01 -5.63 10.58
CA ARG A 168 -9.77 -6.76 10.01
C ARG A 168 -9.48 -6.95 8.51
N PRO A 169 -8.24 -7.34 8.15
CA PRO A 169 -7.82 -7.45 6.75
C PRO A 169 -8.50 -8.63 6.04
N ASP A 170 -8.60 -8.52 4.71
CA ASP A 170 -9.05 -9.61 3.83
C ASP A 170 -7.89 -10.55 3.46
N ILE A 171 -6.68 -10.01 3.36
CA ILE A 171 -5.47 -10.74 2.98
C ILE A 171 -4.35 -10.44 3.99
N VAL A 172 -3.75 -11.49 4.56
CA VAL A 172 -2.52 -11.38 5.35
C VAL A 172 -1.33 -11.88 4.51
N HIS A 173 -0.43 -10.97 4.12
CA HIS A 173 0.81 -11.34 3.46
C HIS A 173 1.85 -11.69 4.52
N VAL A 174 2.18 -12.98 4.59
CA VAL A 174 3.17 -13.52 5.53
C VAL A 174 4.58 -13.19 5.04
N VAL A 175 5.25 -12.26 5.71
CA VAL A 175 6.68 -12.02 5.51
C VAL A 175 7.45 -13.10 6.28
N SER A 176 8.45 -13.70 5.65
CA SER A 176 9.28 -14.70 6.32
C SER A 176 10.04 -14.09 7.49
N TYR A 177 10.07 -14.73 8.66
CA TYR A 177 10.90 -14.27 9.78
C TYR A 177 12.40 -14.19 9.41
N SER A 178 12.83 -14.88 8.35
CA SER A 178 14.22 -14.87 7.88
C SER A 178 14.60 -13.57 7.14
N GLU A 179 13.67 -12.65 6.89
CA GLU A 179 13.79 -11.49 6.00
C GLU A 179 15.13 -10.73 6.14
N ALA A 180 15.52 -10.39 7.36
CA ALA A 180 16.73 -9.62 7.62
C ALA A 180 18.02 -10.47 7.57
N SER A 181 17.91 -11.79 7.68
CA SER A 181 19.03 -12.72 7.83
C SER A 181 19.44 -13.37 6.49
N HIS A 182 18.48 -14.00 5.80
CA HIS A 182 18.75 -14.77 4.57
C HIS A 182 17.49 -15.00 3.74
N THR A 183 17.69 -15.34 2.46
CA THR A 183 16.61 -15.69 1.54
C THR A 183 15.76 -16.82 2.11
N ALA A 184 14.45 -16.57 2.18
CA ALA A 184 13.49 -17.53 2.69
C ALA A 184 13.48 -18.81 1.85
N ARG A 185 13.65 -19.94 2.54
CA ARG A 185 13.44 -21.28 2.00
C ARG A 185 12.03 -21.78 2.37
N PRO A 186 11.52 -22.85 1.73
CA PRO A 186 10.18 -23.37 2.01
C PRO A 186 9.90 -23.59 3.50
N GLU A 187 10.87 -24.07 4.26
CA GLU A 187 10.79 -24.28 5.72
C GLU A 187 10.53 -22.97 6.49
N ASN A 188 11.21 -21.87 6.13
CA ASN A 188 11.01 -20.58 6.78
C ASN A 188 9.62 -20.03 6.47
N VAL A 189 9.14 -20.21 5.24
CA VAL A 189 7.79 -19.79 4.82
C VAL A 189 6.73 -20.57 5.59
N ILE A 190 6.83 -21.91 5.63
CA ILE A 190 5.88 -22.77 6.34
C ILE A 190 5.83 -22.42 7.83
N GLU A 191 6.99 -22.23 8.47
CA GLU A 191 7.05 -21.87 9.88
C GLU A 191 6.49 -20.46 10.14
N SER A 192 6.79 -19.49 9.28
CA SER A 192 6.20 -18.14 9.36
C SER A 192 4.67 -18.20 9.23
N CYS A 193 4.14 -19.01 8.30
CA CYS A 193 2.71 -19.22 8.14
C CYS A 193 2.08 -19.83 9.40
N LYS A 194 2.70 -20.84 10.02
CA LYS A 194 2.20 -21.44 11.28
C LYS A 194 2.13 -20.42 12.43
N ILE A 195 3.13 -19.54 12.53
CA ILE A 195 3.14 -18.47 13.54
C ILE A 195 1.97 -17.50 13.30
N VAL A 196 1.81 -17.04 12.06
CA VAL A 196 0.73 -16.12 11.67
C VAL A 196 -0.65 -16.74 11.88
N ASP A 197 -0.83 -17.99 11.45
CA ASP A 197 -2.06 -18.77 11.62
C ASP A 197 -2.46 -18.88 13.09
N GLN A 198 -1.49 -19.20 13.96
CA GLN A 198 -1.73 -19.23 15.40
C GLN A 198 -2.16 -17.87 15.97
N VAL A 199 -1.59 -16.75 15.50
CA VAL A 199 -1.99 -15.41 15.94
C VAL A 199 -3.42 -15.08 15.47
N ILE A 200 -3.73 -15.38 14.21
CA ILE A 200 -5.06 -15.20 13.61
C ILE A 200 -6.12 -15.94 14.44
N ASP A 201 -5.90 -17.22 14.74
CA ASP A 201 -6.81 -18.04 15.53
C ASP A 201 -7.10 -17.43 16.91
N LYS A 202 -6.07 -16.95 17.61
CA LYS A 202 -6.22 -16.36 18.95
C LYS A 202 -6.90 -15.01 18.92
N VAL A 203 -6.60 -14.16 17.94
CA VAL A 203 -7.23 -12.85 17.82
C VAL A 203 -8.71 -12.99 17.49
N TYR A 204 -9.07 -13.82 16.50
CA TYR A 204 -10.47 -13.96 16.09
C TYR A 204 -11.33 -14.75 17.09
N SER A 205 -10.73 -15.55 17.97
CA SER A 205 -11.43 -16.16 19.12
C SER A 205 -11.52 -15.26 20.36
N SER A 206 -10.94 -14.05 20.31
CA SER A 206 -10.89 -13.10 21.42
C SER A 206 -11.74 -11.85 21.17
N LYS A 207 -12.04 -11.11 22.23
CA LYS A 207 -12.69 -9.78 22.17
C LYS A 207 -11.71 -8.66 22.54
N ILE A 208 -10.50 -8.70 21.97
CA ILE A 208 -9.46 -7.71 22.25
C ILE A 208 -9.67 -6.50 21.35
N ASN A 209 -9.67 -5.31 21.93
CA ASN A 209 -9.55 -4.05 21.20
C ASN A 209 -8.32 -3.30 21.71
N ILE A 210 -7.44 -2.91 20.78
CA ILE A 210 -6.19 -2.19 21.08
C ILE A 210 -6.24 -0.71 20.67
N ILE A 211 -7.37 -0.26 20.13
CA ILE A 211 -7.56 1.13 19.70
C ILE A 211 -8.04 1.94 20.91
N ASP A 212 -7.25 2.94 21.28
CA ASP A 212 -7.54 3.89 22.37
C ASP A 212 -7.73 5.32 21.85
N ASN A 213 -8.04 6.25 22.76
CA ASN A 213 -8.28 7.65 22.41
C ASN A 213 -7.06 8.33 21.78
N LYS A 214 -5.84 7.97 22.17
CA LYS A 214 -4.61 8.57 21.63
C LYS A 214 -4.41 8.16 20.17
N ILE A 215 -4.71 6.89 19.85
CA ILE A 215 -4.67 6.38 18.48
C ILE A 215 -5.72 7.08 17.62
N GLU A 216 -6.94 7.25 18.12
CA GLU A 216 -8.02 7.95 17.42
C GLU A 216 -7.70 9.43 17.19
N GLU A 217 -7.18 10.15 18.19
CA GLU A 217 -6.78 11.56 18.04
C GLU A 217 -5.70 11.72 16.97
N ARG A 218 -4.68 10.85 16.98
CA ARG A 218 -3.61 10.85 15.98
C ARG A 218 -4.15 10.50 14.59
N LYS A 219 -5.06 9.54 14.49
CA LYS A 219 -5.72 9.17 13.23
C LYS A 219 -6.45 10.37 12.63
N GLU A 220 -7.28 11.07 13.40
CA GLU A 220 -8.02 12.25 12.96
C GLU A 220 -7.11 13.40 12.52
N GLU A 221 -6.00 13.62 13.21
CA GLU A 221 -4.98 14.60 12.81
C GLU A 221 -4.42 14.28 11.41
N LEU A 222 -4.01 13.02 11.19
CA LEU A 222 -3.46 12.57 9.92
C LEU A 222 -4.47 12.66 8.78
N ILE A 223 -5.75 12.35 9.04
CA ILE A 223 -6.82 12.51 8.06
C ILE A 223 -6.95 13.96 7.60
N ARG A 224 -6.95 14.92 8.54
CA ARG A 224 -7.03 16.36 8.20
C ARG A 224 -5.85 16.82 7.38
N GLN A 225 -4.63 16.44 7.78
CA GLN A 225 -3.40 16.80 7.07
C GLN A 225 -3.38 16.18 5.66
N ALA A 226 -3.77 14.92 5.53
CA ALA A 226 -3.78 14.22 4.25
C ALA A 226 -4.80 14.80 3.26
N LYS A 227 -6.02 15.12 3.72
CA LYS A 227 -7.03 15.81 2.89
C LYS A 227 -6.48 17.14 2.38
N TRP A 228 -5.90 17.94 3.27
CA TRP A 228 -5.31 19.22 2.89
C TRP A 228 -4.23 19.05 1.80
N ILE A 229 -3.35 18.05 1.91
CA ILE A 229 -2.33 17.76 0.88
C ILE A 229 -2.97 17.40 -0.46
N VAL A 230 -3.95 16.50 -0.46
CA VAL A 230 -4.61 16.03 -1.71
C VAL A 230 -5.41 17.16 -2.37
N ASP A 231 -6.05 18.02 -1.57
CA ASP A 231 -6.85 19.15 -2.05
C ASP A 231 -5.99 20.26 -2.72
N LEU A 232 -4.67 20.25 -2.53
CA LEU A 232 -3.75 21.15 -3.24
C LEU A 232 -3.48 20.72 -4.69
N ILE A 233 -3.69 19.45 -5.04
CA ILE A 233 -3.33 18.92 -6.37
C ILE A 233 -4.03 19.67 -7.52
N PRO A 234 -5.33 20.01 -7.46
CA PRO A 234 -5.98 20.83 -8.49
C PRO A 234 -5.35 22.21 -8.68
N HIS A 235 -4.73 22.80 -7.64
CA HIS A 235 -4.07 24.10 -7.72
C HIS A 235 -2.74 24.05 -8.49
N LEU A 236 -2.22 22.86 -8.76
CA LEU A 236 -1.03 22.67 -9.58
C LEU A 236 -1.34 22.76 -11.07
N THR A 237 -2.61 22.82 -11.49
CA THR A 237 -3.01 22.90 -12.91
C THR A 237 -2.63 24.23 -13.56
N LYS A 238 -2.23 24.21 -14.83
CA LYS A 238 -1.75 25.37 -15.60
C LYS A 238 -2.65 25.74 -16.78
N ASN A 239 -3.54 24.85 -17.18
CA ASN A 239 -4.47 25.05 -18.29
C ASN A 239 -5.76 24.25 -18.07
N GLU A 240 -6.76 24.55 -18.88
CA GLU A 240 -8.10 23.97 -18.77
C GLU A 240 -8.12 22.45 -18.93
N ASP A 241 -7.25 21.88 -19.78
CA ASP A 241 -7.19 20.44 -20.01
C ASP A 241 -6.64 19.68 -18.79
N GLU A 242 -5.67 20.25 -18.08
CA GLU A 242 -5.18 19.71 -16.81
C GLU A 242 -6.26 19.78 -15.72
N SER A 243 -7.04 20.88 -15.66
CA SER A 243 -8.10 21.07 -14.66
C SER A 243 -9.27 20.09 -14.79
N LYS A 244 -9.50 19.50 -15.98
CA LYS A 244 -10.55 18.48 -16.19
C LYS A 244 -10.27 17.18 -15.43
N SER A 245 -9.01 16.85 -15.16
CA SER A 245 -8.63 15.56 -14.56
C SER A 245 -7.30 15.66 -13.77
N PRO A 246 -7.20 16.55 -12.77
CA PRO A 246 -5.94 16.87 -12.11
C PRO A 246 -5.28 15.64 -11.48
N TYR A 247 -6.09 14.80 -10.82
CA TYR A 247 -5.60 13.60 -10.14
C TYR A 247 -5.08 12.51 -11.09
N THR A 248 -5.45 12.50 -12.37
CA THR A 248 -5.00 11.49 -13.33
C THR A 248 -4.19 12.09 -14.49
N ASN A 249 -3.80 13.35 -14.37
CA ASN A 249 -2.97 14.02 -15.36
C ASN A 249 -1.49 13.89 -14.96
N TYR A 250 -0.70 13.21 -15.78
CA TYR A 250 0.70 12.93 -15.47
C TYR A 250 1.60 14.18 -15.41
N GLU A 251 1.21 15.29 -16.05
CA GLU A 251 1.92 16.57 -15.93
C GLU A 251 1.64 17.23 -14.59
N VAL A 252 0.40 17.13 -14.10
CA VAL A 252 -0.01 17.66 -12.78
C VAL A 252 0.67 16.86 -11.69
N LEU A 253 0.62 15.53 -11.74
CA LEU A 253 1.24 14.65 -10.75
C LEU A 253 2.78 14.71 -10.74
N ASN A 254 3.42 15.10 -11.84
CA ASN A 254 4.86 15.27 -11.90
C ASN A 254 5.33 16.57 -11.22
N ARG A 255 4.44 17.56 -11.07
CA ARG A 255 4.75 18.84 -10.43
C ARG A 255 4.55 18.75 -8.92
#